data_AF-A0A1H6XB37-F1
#
_entry.id   AF-A0A1H6XB37-F1
#
_cell.length_a   1.000
_cell.length_b   1.000
_cell.length_c   1.000
_cell.angle_alpha   90.00
_cell.angle_beta   90.00
_cell.angle_gamma   90.00
#
_symmetry.space_group_name_H-M   'P 1'
#
loop_
_entity.id
_entity.type
_entity.pdbx_description
1 polymer ?
#
loop_
_entity_poly.entity_id
_entity_poly.type
_entity_poly.pdbx_seq_one_letter_code
_entity_poly.pdbx_strand_id
1 'polypeptide(L)'
;MSSHEQTILLWLFRHGASSPKDISQNQYRENVIRTNCWELERNDLLFSCTEDIFALSETGVSYTESKYGVSGFVGHLPATQKHLSNFQEIDPEDIKWRNRRYLTNRDHRYDLNNGSRQAVNNSISSVRNGDLNRVMTEFPDAEPLVDQCAHWVRAIAGLHFFPDANHRTAMSTLNTALVLNGINRIEWSGDRYQIAIFRSKLLRRFIVDVRFDTLWRRDELFQNWQRYFVEVFYGVSNYEYKQPSHKRFEELLGKLD
;
A
#
# COMPACT_ATOMS: atom_id res chain seq x y z
N MET A 1 23.06 4.69 6.77
CA MET A 1 22.68 3.29 6.97
C MET A 1 22.20 3.09 8.42
N SER A 2 20.93 2.75 8.60
CA SER A 2 20.22 2.59 9.88
C SER A 2 20.72 1.37 10.68
N SER A 3 20.38 1.28 11.97
CA SER A 3 20.69 0.09 12.78
C SER A 3 19.98 -1.17 12.28
N HIS A 4 18.78 -1.02 11.69
CA HIS A 4 18.03 -2.13 11.10
C HIS A 4 18.71 -2.65 9.83
N GLU A 5 19.14 -1.76 8.93
CA GLU A 5 19.86 -2.13 7.71
C GLU A 5 21.14 -2.91 8.03
N GLN A 6 21.88 -2.50 9.06
CA GLN A 6 23.07 -3.22 9.53
C GLN A 6 22.74 -4.63 10.02
N THR A 7 21.65 -4.76 10.78
CA THR A 7 21.18 -6.05 11.31
C THR A 7 20.76 -6.99 10.19
N ILE A 8 20.06 -6.47 9.17
CA ILE A 8 19.65 -7.23 7.98
C ILE A 8 20.85 -7.76 7.21
N LEU A 9 21.82 -6.90 6.89
CA LEU A 9 23.02 -7.29 6.16
C LEU A 9 23.82 -8.38 6.90
N LEU A 10 24.03 -8.20 8.21
CA LEU A 10 24.72 -9.20 9.04
C LEU A 10 23.95 -10.51 9.16
N TRP A 11 22.62 -10.45 9.22
CA TRP A 11 21.77 -11.64 9.26
C TRP A 11 21.93 -12.45 7.98
N LEU A 12 21.73 -11.81 6.83
CA LEU A 12 21.78 -12.44 5.51
C LEU A 12 23.18 -12.95 5.18
N PHE A 13 24.22 -12.27 5.65
CA PHE A 13 25.60 -12.75 5.52
C PHE A 13 25.83 -14.08 6.25
N ARG A 14 25.22 -14.26 7.43
CA ARG A 14 25.41 -15.46 8.26
C ARG A 14 24.48 -16.61 7.90
N HIS A 15 23.26 -16.31 7.51
CA HIS A 15 22.19 -17.30 7.34
C HIS A 15 21.79 -17.52 5.88
N GLY A 16 22.34 -16.73 4.95
CA GLY A 16 21.95 -16.75 3.55
C GLY A 16 20.56 -16.15 3.32
N ALA A 17 19.95 -16.52 2.19
CA ALA A 17 18.65 -16.00 1.77
C ALA A 17 17.58 -16.21 2.84
N SER A 18 16.88 -15.14 3.25
CA SER A 18 15.92 -15.17 4.34
C SER A 18 14.73 -14.25 4.06
N SER A 19 13.58 -14.57 4.66
CA SER A 19 12.42 -13.67 4.64
C SER A 19 12.54 -12.57 5.71
N PRO A 20 11.82 -11.43 5.56
CA PRO A 20 11.71 -10.42 6.63
C PRO A 20 11.25 -11.01 7.96
N LYS A 21 10.41 -12.06 7.91
CA LYS A 21 9.96 -12.78 9.11
C LYS A 21 11.13 -13.47 9.82
N ASP A 22 11.98 -14.18 9.08
CA ASP A 22 13.15 -14.87 9.63
C ASP A 22 14.13 -13.87 10.23
N ILE A 23 14.42 -12.78 9.49
CA ILE A 23 15.34 -11.72 9.93
C ILE A 23 14.80 -10.98 11.17
N SER A 24 13.48 -10.80 11.28
CA SER A 24 12.88 -10.07 12.38
C SER A 24 13.02 -10.75 13.74
N GLN A 25 13.12 -12.09 13.77
CA GLN A 25 13.18 -12.93 14.97
C GLN A 25 12.16 -12.57 16.08
N ASN A 26 11.00 -11.99 15.74
CA ASN A 26 10.04 -11.40 16.69
C ASN A 26 10.57 -10.22 17.54
N GLN A 27 11.77 -9.72 17.26
CA GLN A 27 12.36 -8.55 17.94
C GLN A 27 12.03 -7.25 17.20
N TYR A 28 11.93 -7.34 15.88
CA TYR A 28 11.60 -6.22 15.01
C TYR A 28 10.25 -6.45 14.33
N ARG A 29 9.61 -5.36 13.89
CA ARG A 29 8.40 -5.49 13.07
C ARG A 29 8.78 -5.97 11.68
N GLU A 30 8.14 -7.04 11.22
CA GLU A 30 8.41 -7.66 9.92
C GLU A 30 8.35 -6.67 8.75
N ASN A 31 7.35 -5.79 8.72
CA ASN A 31 7.26 -4.78 7.66
C ASN A 31 8.39 -3.75 7.70
N VAL A 32 8.87 -3.38 8.89
CA VAL A 32 10.01 -2.45 8.99
C VAL A 32 11.22 -3.13 8.38
N ILE A 33 11.46 -4.40 8.71
CA ILE A 33 12.54 -5.18 8.11
C ILE A 33 12.38 -5.24 6.59
N ARG A 34 11.17 -5.52 6.08
CA ARG A 34 10.87 -5.57 4.65
C ARG A 34 11.17 -4.27 3.92
N THR A 35 10.69 -3.13 4.45
CA THR A 35 11.00 -1.82 3.86
C THR A 35 12.50 -1.57 3.82
N ASN A 36 13.23 -1.90 4.89
CA ASN A 36 14.70 -1.77 4.90
C ASN A 36 15.36 -2.75 3.90
N CYS A 37 14.82 -3.96 3.69
CA CYS A 37 15.32 -4.87 2.65
C CYS A 37 15.18 -4.27 1.25
N TRP A 38 14.03 -3.66 0.94
CA TRP A 38 13.86 -3.01 -0.37
C TRP A 38 14.73 -1.77 -0.55
N GLU A 39 14.94 -0.98 0.52
CA GLU A 39 15.91 0.12 0.46
C GLU A 39 17.33 -0.39 0.19
N LEU A 40 17.74 -1.47 0.85
CA LEU A 40 19.04 -2.09 0.61
C LEU A 40 19.15 -2.67 -0.81
N GLU A 41 18.08 -3.26 -1.34
CA GLU A 41 18.00 -3.73 -2.73
C GLU A 41 18.15 -2.57 -3.74
N ARG A 42 17.50 -1.42 -3.50
CA ARG A 42 17.70 -0.22 -4.35
C ARG A 42 19.13 0.30 -4.36
N ASN A 43 19.85 0.09 -3.25
CA ASN A 43 21.26 0.44 -3.13
C ASN A 43 22.19 -0.68 -3.63
N ASP A 44 21.65 -1.67 -4.36
CA ASP A 44 22.37 -2.83 -4.90
C ASP A 44 23.05 -3.67 -3.80
N LEU A 45 22.61 -3.61 -2.53
CA LEU A 45 23.18 -4.40 -1.44
C LEU A 45 22.44 -5.74 -1.23
N LEU A 46 21.20 -5.84 -1.71
CA LEU A 46 20.40 -7.06 -1.69
C LEU A 46 19.82 -7.32 -3.08
N PHE A 47 19.29 -8.54 -3.27
CA PHE A 47 18.36 -8.84 -4.36
C PHE A 47 17.22 -9.73 -3.84
N SER A 48 16.04 -9.57 -4.44
CA SER A 48 14.87 -10.40 -4.19
C SER A 48 14.99 -11.74 -4.92
N CYS A 49 15.09 -12.83 -4.16
CA CYS A 49 15.03 -14.20 -4.69
C CYS A 49 13.60 -14.59 -5.10
N THR A 50 12.62 -14.10 -4.33
CA THR A 50 11.17 -14.21 -4.55
C THR A 50 10.49 -12.94 -3.99
N GLU A 51 9.15 -12.86 -4.00
CA GLU A 51 8.40 -11.69 -3.49
C GLU A 51 8.73 -11.32 -2.02
N ASP A 52 9.17 -12.27 -1.19
CA ASP A 52 9.42 -12.05 0.25
C ASP A 52 10.68 -12.76 0.76
N ILE A 53 11.64 -13.07 -0.11
CA ILE A 53 12.94 -13.66 0.27
C ILE A 53 14.06 -12.83 -0.34
N PHE A 54 14.96 -12.36 0.52
CA PHE A 54 16.09 -11.50 0.14
C PHE A 54 17.42 -12.23 0.37
N ALA A 55 18.40 -11.94 -0.48
CA ALA A 55 19.78 -12.38 -0.31
C ALA A 55 20.74 -11.21 -0.58
N LEU A 56 21.98 -11.31 -0.10
CA LEU A 56 23.03 -10.35 -0.43
C LEU A 56 23.38 -10.46 -1.92
N SER A 57 23.44 -9.32 -2.61
CA SER A 57 24.09 -9.22 -3.92
C SER A 57 25.61 -9.38 -3.78
N GLU A 58 26.33 -9.47 -4.89
CA GLU A 58 27.80 -9.43 -4.87
C GLU A 58 28.31 -8.15 -4.19
N THR A 59 27.74 -6.99 -4.54
CA THR A 59 28.02 -5.71 -3.89
C THR A 59 27.68 -5.74 -2.39
N GLY A 60 26.57 -6.38 -2.02
CA GLY A 60 26.15 -6.57 -0.63
C GLY A 60 27.10 -7.41 0.20
N VAL A 61 27.59 -8.50 -0.36
CA VAL A 61 28.63 -9.35 0.23
C VAL A 61 29.89 -8.51 0.42
N SER A 62 30.43 -7.94 -0.66
CA SER A 62 31.60 -7.05 -0.65
C SER A 62 31.50 -5.91 0.38
N TYR A 63 30.34 -5.28 0.48
CA TYR A 63 30.08 -4.21 1.44
C TYR A 63 30.07 -4.72 2.88
N THR A 64 29.31 -5.79 3.15
CA THR A 64 29.15 -6.35 4.50
C THR A 64 30.47 -6.91 4.99
N GLU A 65 31.18 -7.61 4.12
CA GLU A 65 32.55 -7.99 4.33
C GLU A 65 33.37 -6.73 4.68
N SER A 66 33.47 -5.72 3.81
CA SER A 66 34.45 -4.62 4.00
C SER A 66 34.20 -3.81 5.27
N LYS A 67 32.94 -3.72 5.68
CA LYS A 67 32.50 -2.97 6.85
C LYS A 67 32.60 -3.77 8.15
N TYR A 68 32.50 -5.09 8.08
CA TYR A 68 32.44 -5.97 9.26
C TYR A 68 33.57 -7.03 9.33
N GLY A 69 34.53 -7.04 8.40
CA GLY A 69 35.83 -7.71 8.55
C GLY A 69 36.33 -8.69 7.47
N VAL A 70 35.99 -8.54 6.18
CA VAL A 70 36.65 -9.19 5.01
C VAL A 70 36.60 -8.20 3.82
N SER A 71 37.55 -8.00 2.92
CA SER A 71 37.42 -6.96 1.84
C SER A 71 36.63 -7.49 0.64
N GLY A 72 35.81 -6.79 -0.15
CA GLY A 72 35.80 -5.39 -0.60
C GLY A 72 34.95 -5.27 -1.89
N PHE A 73 34.52 -4.04 -2.25
CA PHE A 73 33.86 -3.50 -3.48
C PHE A 73 32.52 -2.76 -3.27
N VAL A 74 32.31 -1.72 -4.10
CA VAL A 74 31.19 -0.73 -4.07
C VAL A 74 30.50 -0.73 -5.43
N GLY A 75 29.16 -0.83 -5.45
CA GLY A 75 28.28 -0.82 -6.63
C GLY A 75 27.30 0.36 -6.63
N HIS A 76 26.74 0.64 -7.80
CA HIS A 76 26.16 1.90 -8.26
C HIS A 76 24.61 1.90 -8.24
N LEU A 77 23.98 3.04 -7.93
CA LEU A 77 22.52 3.25 -7.97
C LEU A 77 21.99 3.48 -9.42
N PRO A 78 20.88 2.85 -9.85
CA PRO A 78 20.14 3.27 -11.04
C PRO A 78 19.13 4.39 -10.74
N ALA A 79 18.85 5.18 -11.78
CA ALA A 79 18.13 6.45 -11.73
C ALA A 79 16.59 6.34 -11.82
N THR A 80 15.92 7.13 -10.97
CA THR A 80 14.66 7.89 -11.15
C THR A 80 13.54 7.25 -11.99
N GLN A 81 12.78 6.31 -11.42
CA GLN A 81 11.34 6.25 -11.68
C GLN A 81 10.61 7.22 -10.73
N LYS A 82 9.41 7.69 -11.09
CA LYS A 82 8.59 8.49 -10.17
C LYS A 82 8.07 7.57 -9.07
N HIS A 83 8.25 7.96 -7.81
CA HIS A 83 7.80 7.21 -6.64
C HIS A 83 7.04 8.14 -5.69
N LEU A 84 6.19 7.55 -4.86
CA LEU A 84 5.58 8.17 -3.69
C LEU A 84 6.53 7.97 -2.51
N SER A 85 7.35 8.98 -2.22
CA SER A 85 8.30 8.96 -1.10
C SER A 85 8.05 10.09 -0.10
N ASN A 86 7.31 11.13 -0.49
CA ASN A 86 6.94 12.23 0.39
C ASN A 86 5.49 12.10 0.91
N PHE A 87 5.36 11.87 2.21
CA PHE A 87 4.08 11.84 2.95
C PHE A 87 4.04 12.86 4.09
N GLN A 88 4.97 13.83 4.14
CA GLN A 88 5.13 14.73 5.30
C GLN A 88 3.90 15.58 5.61
N GLU A 89 3.06 15.86 4.62
CA GLU A 89 1.81 16.62 4.76
C GLU A 89 0.56 15.73 4.78
N ILE A 90 0.72 14.43 5.05
CA ILE A 90 -0.39 13.53 5.31
C ILE A 90 -0.21 12.99 6.72
N ASP A 91 -1.02 13.47 7.65
CA ASP A 91 -1.06 12.93 9.00
C ASP A 91 -2.35 12.13 9.28
N PRO A 92 -2.43 11.38 10.39
CA PRO A 92 -3.63 10.62 10.72
C PRO A 92 -4.90 11.47 10.86
N GLU A 93 -4.79 12.71 11.35
CA GLU A 93 -5.93 13.61 11.51
C GLU A 93 -6.41 14.15 10.15
N ASP A 94 -5.52 14.35 9.19
CA ASP A 94 -5.87 14.68 7.81
C ASP A 94 -6.67 13.55 7.14
N ILE A 95 -6.25 12.29 7.35
CA ILE A 95 -6.96 11.13 6.82
C ILE A 95 -8.37 11.04 7.42
N LYS A 96 -8.48 11.19 8.75
CA LYS A 96 -9.79 11.24 9.45
C LYS A 96 -10.64 12.41 8.99
N TRP A 97 -10.06 13.60 8.81
CA TRP A 97 -10.75 14.78 8.35
C TRP A 97 -11.31 14.59 6.93
N ARG A 98 -10.53 14.01 6.01
CA ARG A 98 -10.99 13.66 4.66
C ARG A 98 -12.16 12.68 4.70
N ASN A 99 -12.10 11.66 5.55
CA ASN A 99 -13.23 10.75 5.72
C ASN A 99 -14.48 11.49 6.26
N ARG A 100 -14.32 12.36 7.26
CA ARG A 100 -15.42 13.18 7.83
C ARG A 100 -16.08 14.09 6.81
N ARG A 101 -15.36 14.62 5.81
CA ARG A 101 -15.95 15.46 4.76
C ARG A 101 -17.05 14.76 3.97
N TYR A 102 -17.07 13.43 3.92
CA TYR A 102 -18.14 12.68 3.26
C TYR A 102 -19.45 12.66 4.08
N LEU A 103 -19.43 12.99 5.38
CA LEU A 103 -20.64 13.10 6.21
C LEU A 103 -21.51 14.30 5.82
N THR A 104 -20.90 15.34 5.27
CA THR A 104 -21.57 16.60 4.91
C THR A 104 -21.73 16.76 3.39
N ASN A 105 -21.18 15.85 2.59
CA ASN A 105 -21.28 15.89 1.14
C ASN A 105 -22.67 15.38 0.68
N ARG A 106 -23.42 16.23 -0.03
CA ARG A 106 -24.78 15.92 -0.50
C ARG A 106 -24.80 14.93 -1.67
N ASP A 107 -23.75 14.92 -2.48
CA ASP A 107 -23.65 14.12 -3.71
C ASP A 107 -23.08 12.71 -3.45
N HIS A 108 -22.44 12.53 -2.29
CA HIS A 108 -21.82 11.27 -1.87
C HIS A 108 -22.14 10.99 -0.41
N ARG A 109 -23.40 10.68 -0.12
CA ARG A 109 -23.86 10.44 1.25
C ARG A 109 -23.12 9.26 1.86
N TYR A 110 -22.49 9.52 3.00
CA TYR A 110 -21.98 8.52 3.91
C TYR A 110 -23.13 7.59 4.35
N ASP A 111 -22.91 6.29 4.31
CA ASP A 111 -23.89 5.35 4.86
C ASP A 111 -23.87 5.41 6.39
N LEU A 112 -25.00 5.82 6.97
CA LEU A 112 -25.13 5.98 8.41
C LEU A 112 -25.50 4.68 9.12
N ASN A 113 -25.87 3.60 8.40
CA ASN A 113 -26.25 2.30 8.99
C ASN A 113 -27.21 2.44 10.19
N ASN A 114 -28.26 3.26 10.07
CA ASN A 114 -29.23 3.59 11.12
C ASN A 114 -28.67 4.33 12.37
N GLY A 115 -27.40 4.73 12.36
CA GLY A 115 -26.74 5.52 13.39
C GLY A 115 -26.89 7.04 13.22
N SER A 116 -26.60 7.79 14.28
CA SER A 116 -26.55 9.25 14.22
C SER A 116 -25.23 9.73 13.61
N ARG A 117 -25.25 10.92 12.96
CA ARG A 117 -24.01 11.55 12.47
C ARG A 117 -22.95 11.71 13.57
N GLN A 118 -23.39 11.99 14.80
CA GLN A 118 -22.50 12.10 15.94
C GLN A 118 -21.81 10.78 16.26
N ALA A 119 -22.55 9.66 16.22
CA ALA A 119 -21.98 8.33 16.46
C ALA A 119 -20.92 7.99 15.40
N VAL A 120 -21.20 8.21 14.12
CA VAL A 120 -20.23 7.98 13.04
C VAL A 120 -19.00 8.87 13.18
N ASN A 121 -19.17 10.15 13.52
CA ASN A 121 -18.06 11.06 13.76
C ASN A 121 -17.17 10.60 14.93
N ASN A 122 -17.78 10.11 16.01
CA ASN A 122 -17.06 9.52 17.13
C ASN A 122 -16.28 8.26 16.70
N SER A 123 -16.88 7.38 15.91
CA SER A 123 -16.20 6.20 15.35
C SER A 123 -14.98 6.58 14.51
N ILE A 124 -15.10 7.55 13.62
CA ILE A 124 -13.96 8.05 12.82
C ILE A 124 -12.86 8.62 13.73
N SER A 125 -13.26 9.38 14.75
CA SER A 125 -12.31 10.02 15.68
C SER A 125 -11.56 8.98 16.54
N SER A 126 -12.22 7.87 16.86
CA SER A 126 -11.68 6.76 17.66
C SER A 126 -10.62 5.90 16.96
N VAL A 127 -10.49 6.01 15.63
CA VAL A 127 -9.42 5.34 14.87
C VAL A 127 -8.07 5.78 15.43
N ARG A 128 -7.23 4.81 15.79
CA ARG A 128 -5.95 5.10 16.44
C ARG A 128 -4.98 5.74 15.44
N ASN A 129 -4.36 6.85 15.83
CA ASN A 129 -3.37 7.52 14.98
C ASN A 129 -2.16 6.64 14.71
N GLY A 130 -1.79 5.79 15.67
CA GLY A 130 -0.74 4.78 15.50
C GLY A 130 -1.02 3.83 14.32
N ASP A 131 -2.26 3.40 14.14
CA ASP A 131 -2.65 2.47 13.07
C ASP A 131 -2.57 3.12 11.69
N LEU A 132 -3.01 4.39 11.57
CA LEU A 132 -2.86 5.17 10.33
C LEU A 132 -1.39 5.50 10.03
N ASN A 133 -0.60 5.84 11.05
CA ASN A 133 0.84 6.08 10.91
C ASN A 133 1.57 4.84 10.40
N ARG A 134 1.15 3.64 10.79
CA ARG A 134 1.73 2.40 10.28
C ARG A 134 1.56 2.26 8.78
N VAL A 135 0.42 2.64 8.21
CA VAL A 135 0.24 2.59 6.75
C VAL A 135 1.25 3.47 6.03
N MET A 136 1.57 4.65 6.57
CA MET A 136 2.51 5.60 5.96
C MET A 136 3.97 5.22 6.17
N THR A 137 4.30 4.64 7.33
CA THR A 137 5.68 4.28 7.70
C THR A 137 6.10 2.88 7.23
N GLU A 138 5.14 1.98 7.03
CA GLU A 138 5.34 0.60 6.55
C GLU A 138 4.91 0.45 5.08
N PHE A 139 4.74 1.58 4.36
CA PHE A 139 4.33 1.62 2.96
C PHE A 139 5.44 1.07 2.04
N PRO A 140 5.11 0.28 1.00
CA PRO A 140 6.09 -0.16 -0.01
C PRO A 140 6.47 0.98 -0.97
N ASP A 141 7.32 1.89 -0.53
CA ASP A 141 7.82 3.04 -1.30
C ASP A 141 8.91 2.69 -2.33
N ALA A 142 9.26 1.40 -2.46
CA ALA A 142 10.21 0.90 -3.46
C ALA A 142 9.60 0.57 -4.80
N GLU A 143 8.30 0.35 -4.80
CA GLU A 143 7.61 -0.21 -5.94
C GLU A 143 7.45 0.83 -7.06
N PRO A 144 7.24 0.42 -8.31
CA PRO A 144 6.83 1.34 -9.37
C PRO A 144 5.59 2.14 -8.96
N LEU A 145 5.44 3.38 -9.47
CA LEU A 145 4.33 4.28 -9.08
C LEU A 145 2.94 3.62 -9.09
N VAL A 146 2.64 2.83 -10.13
CA VAL A 146 1.36 2.12 -10.27
C VAL A 146 1.13 1.15 -9.11
N ASP A 147 2.16 0.42 -8.74
CA ASP A 147 2.13 -0.60 -7.70
C ASP A 147 2.03 0.08 -6.33
N GLN A 148 2.72 1.21 -6.13
CA GLN A 148 2.56 2.06 -4.95
C GLN A 148 1.11 2.56 -4.81
N CYS A 149 0.52 3.07 -5.89
CA CYS A 149 -0.88 3.50 -5.89
C CYS A 149 -1.81 2.34 -5.52
N ALA A 150 -1.56 1.15 -6.06
CA ALA A 150 -2.32 -0.05 -5.75
C ALA A 150 -2.18 -0.49 -4.27
N HIS A 151 -0.95 -0.51 -3.74
CA HIS A 151 -0.69 -0.79 -2.34
C HIS A 151 -1.37 0.23 -1.42
N TRP A 152 -1.39 1.51 -1.78
CA TRP A 152 -2.01 2.56 -0.97
C TRP A 152 -3.51 2.35 -0.83
N VAL A 153 -4.19 2.11 -1.96
CA VAL A 153 -5.64 1.86 -1.93
C VAL A 153 -5.95 0.53 -1.26
N ARG A 154 -5.17 -0.53 -1.54
CA ARG A 154 -5.30 -1.82 -0.86
C ARG A 154 -5.17 -1.69 0.65
N ALA A 155 -4.19 -0.92 1.14
CA ALA A 155 -3.97 -0.74 2.57
C ALA A 155 -5.17 -0.07 3.25
N ILE A 156 -5.57 1.12 2.79
CA ILE A 156 -6.63 1.90 3.45
C ILE A 156 -8.00 1.24 3.26
N ALA A 157 -8.31 0.74 2.06
CA ALA A 157 -9.60 0.11 1.79
C ALA A 157 -9.71 -1.32 2.36
N GLY A 158 -8.59 -2.04 2.42
CA GLY A 158 -8.50 -3.39 2.97
C GLY A 158 -8.59 -3.41 4.49
N LEU A 159 -7.76 -2.60 5.17
CA LEU A 159 -7.81 -2.47 6.64
C LEU A 159 -9.13 -1.86 7.12
N HIS A 160 -9.80 -1.09 6.27
CA HIS A 160 -11.15 -0.60 6.47
C HIS A 160 -11.34 0.15 7.80
N PHE A 161 -10.45 1.13 8.04
CA PHE A 161 -10.40 1.92 9.27
C PHE A 161 -11.73 2.60 9.65
N PHE A 162 -12.50 3.00 8.65
CA PHE A 162 -13.72 3.80 8.84
C PHE A 162 -14.98 2.97 8.60
N PRO A 163 -16.13 3.37 9.18
CA PRO A 163 -17.40 2.72 8.91
C PRO A 163 -17.81 2.71 7.43
N ASP A 164 -17.55 3.80 6.70
CA ASP A 164 -17.76 3.92 5.25
C ASP A 164 -16.70 4.85 4.62
N ALA A 165 -16.76 4.99 3.30
CA ALA A 165 -15.94 5.86 2.48
C ALA A 165 -14.45 5.52 2.45
N ASN A 166 -14.05 4.30 2.86
CA ASN A 166 -12.63 3.88 2.87
C ASN A 166 -11.95 4.03 1.50
N HIS A 167 -12.58 3.59 0.41
CA HIS A 167 -12.05 3.78 -0.95
C HIS A 167 -11.90 5.25 -1.34
N ARG A 168 -12.91 6.07 -1.02
CA ARG A 168 -12.88 7.51 -1.33
C ARG A 168 -11.79 8.22 -0.52
N THR A 169 -11.64 7.87 0.75
CA THR A 169 -10.54 8.35 1.60
C THR A 169 -9.19 7.92 1.05
N ALA A 170 -9.06 6.67 0.60
CA ALA A 170 -7.83 6.16 0.00
C ALA A 170 -7.46 6.94 -1.27
N MET A 171 -8.40 7.14 -2.19
CA MET A 171 -8.17 7.91 -3.42
C MET A 171 -7.88 9.39 -3.13
N SER A 172 -8.59 10.00 -2.18
CA SER A 172 -8.38 11.39 -1.80
C SER A 172 -6.98 11.62 -1.21
N THR A 173 -6.53 10.72 -0.34
CA THR A 173 -5.19 10.79 0.28
C THR A 173 -4.09 10.46 -0.72
N LEU A 174 -4.32 9.47 -1.61
CA LEU A 174 -3.41 9.17 -2.72
C LEU A 174 -3.21 10.39 -3.64
N ASN A 175 -4.29 11.08 -4.02
CA ASN A 175 -4.18 12.30 -4.83
C ASN A 175 -3.38 13.41 -4.15
N THR A 176 -3.38 13.47 -2.81
CA THR A 176 -2.50 14.38 -2.09
C THR A 176 -1.06 13.89 -2.12
N ALA A 177 -0.80 12.60 -1.89
CA ALA A 177 0.54 12.03 -2.00
C ALA A 177 1.13 12.26 -3.40
N LEU A 178 0.35 12.04 -4.46
CA LEU A 178 0.77 12.30 -5.84
C LEU A 178 1.22 13.76 -6.03
N VAL A 179 0.43 14.72 -5.58
CA VAL A 179 0.77 16.16 -5.69
C VAL A 179 2.04 16.51 -4.92
N LEU A 180 2.19 15.99 -3.69
CA LEU A 180 3.38 16.20 -2.86
C LEU A 180 4.67 15.64 -3.49
N ASN A 181 4.52 14.66 -4.39
CA ASN A 181 5.61 14.03 -5.14
C ASN A 181 5.71 14.57 -6.58
N GLY A 182 5.08 15.71 -6.90
CA GLY A 182 5.15 16.33 -8.22
C GLY A 182 4.46 15.55 -9.34
N ILE A 183 3.47 14.72 -8.99
CA ILE A 183 2.67 13.90 -9.90
C ILE A 183 1.27 14.47 -10.00
N ASN A 184 0.72 14.48 -11.22
CA ASN A 184 -0.63 14.97 -11.46
C ASN A 184 -1.67 14.15 -10.70
N ARG A 185 -2.73 14.82 -10.25
CA ARG A 185 -3.88 14.15 -9.65
C ARG A 185 -4.53 13.22 -10.65
N ILE A 186 -5.04 12.11 -10.14
CA ILE A 186 -5.89 11.19 -10.88
C ILE A 186 -7.32 11.67 -10.76
N GLU A 187 -8.02 11.75 -11.88
CA GLU A 187 -9.48 11.82 -11.86
C GLU A 187 -10.04 10.42 -11.61
N TRP A 188 -10.80 10.26 -10.52
CA TRP A 188 -11.40 8.99 -10.13
C TRP A 188 -12.92 9.09 -10.15
N SER A 189 -13.47 9.07 -11.35
CA SER A 189 -14.90 9.10 -11.64
C SER A 189 -15.25 8.04 -12.69
N GLY A 190 -16.55 7.80 -12.92
CA GLY A 190 -17.02 6.92 -13.99
C GLY A 190 -17.00 5.41 -13.70
N ASP A 191 -17.46 4.64 -14.69
CA ASP A 191 -17.79 3.22 -14.54
C ASP A 191 -16.60 2.36 -14.11
N ARG A 192 -15.41 2.63 -14.62
CA ARG A 192 -14.21 1.85 -14.30
C ARG A 192 -13.82 1.95 -12.83
N TYR A 193 -13.89 3.15 -12.28
CA TYR A 193 -13.68 3.37 -10.85
C TYR A 193 -14.75 2.65 -10.01
N GLN A 194 -16.02 2.70 -10.43
CA GLN A 194 -17.09 1.97 -9.74
C GLN A 194 -16.91 0.45 -9.78
N ILE A 195 -16.46 -0.09 -10.92
CA ILE A 195 -16.13 -1.52 -11.07
C ILE A 195 -14.98 -1.90 -10.13
N ALA A 196 -13.91 -1.09 -10.08
CA ALA A 196 -12.77 -1.34 -9.21
C ALA A 196 -13.17 -1.32 -7.73
N ILE A 197 -14.01 -0.37 -7.30
CA ILE A 197 -14.58 -0.33 -5.95
C ILE A 197 -15.39 -1.59 -5.66
N PHE A 198 -16.29 -1.97 -6.57
CA PHE A 198 -17.14 -3.13 -6.35
C PHE A 198 -16.32 -4.41 -6.19
N ARG A 199 -15.42 -4.68 -7.12
CA ARG A 199 -14.52 -5.83 -7.05
C ARG A 199 -13.74 -5.79 -5.75
N SER A 200 -13.21 -4.63 -5.37
CA SER A 200 -12.52 -4.47 -4.09
C SER A 200 -13.40 -4.81 -2.88
N LYS A 201 -14.69 -4.42 -2.88
CA LYS A 201 -15.63 -4.78 -1.81
C LYS A 201 -15.86 -6.29 -1.74
N LEU A 202 -16.03 -6.96 -2.88
CA LEU A 202 -16.18 -8.42 -2.93
C LEU A 202 -14.91 -9.15 -2.46
N LEU A 203 -13.76 -8.77 -3.00
CA LEU A 203 -12.46 -9.38 -2.68
C LEU A 203 -12.17 -9.27 -1.18
N ARG A 204 -12.36 -8.10 -0.59
CA ARG A 204 -12.18 -7.89 0.86
C ARG A 204 -13.15 -8.71 1.71
N ARG A 205 -14.39 -8.92 1.23
CA ARG A 205 -15.41 -9.65 1.99
C ARG A 205 -15.20 -11.17 1.96
N PHE A 206 -14.66 -11.71 0.86
CA PHE A 206 -14.69 -13.15 0.60
C PHE A 206 -13.34 -13.81 0.32
N ILE A 207 -12.31 -13.06 -0.09
CA ILE A 207 -11.07 -13.65 -0.63
C ILE A 207 -9.83 -13.20 0.13
N VAL A 208 -9.75 -11.90 0.46
CA VAL A 208 -8.53 -11.27 0.97
C VAL A 208 -8.73 -10.75 2.38
N ASP A 209 -7.87 -11.18 3.29
CA ASP A 209 -7.71 -10.59 4.62
C ASP A 209 -6.50 -9.65 4.63
N VAL A 210 -6.75 -8.34 4.69
CA VAL A 210 -5.68 -7.33 4.75
C VAL A 210 -5.38 -7.03 6.20
N ARG A 211 -4.14 -7.31 6.58
CA ARG A 211 -3.57 -7.03 7.90
C ARG A 211 -2.31 -6.20 7.76
N PHE A 212 -1.86 -5.59 8.85
CA PHE A 212 -0.64 -4.82 8.81
C PHE A 212 0.56 -5.63 8.32
N ASP A 213 0.79 -6.85 8.82
CA ASP A 213 1.89 -7.74 8.38
C ASP A 213 1.81 -8.18 6.90
N THR A 214 0.75 -7.80 6.18
CA THR A 214 0.50 -8.17 4.78
C THR A 214 0.39 -6.96 3.85
N LEU A 215 0.76 -5.75 4.28
CA LEU A 215 0.61 -4.52 3.46
C LEU A 215 1.28 -4.60 2.08
N TRP A 216 2.38 -5.33 2.00
CA TRP A 216 3.22 -5.56 0.82
C TRP A 216 2.68 -6.62 -0.16
N ARG A 217 1.71 -7.46 0.25
CA ARG A 217 1.29 -8.60 -0.58
C ARG A 217 0.63 -8.15 -1.88
N ARG A 218 0.98 -8.81 -2.99
CA ARG A 218 0.39 -8.61 -4.31
C ARG A 218 -0.80 -9.54 -4.59
N ASP A 219 -1.72 -9.63 -3.64
CA ASP A 219 -2.94 -10.46 -3.73
C ASP A 219 -3.98 -9.92 -4.73
N GLU A 220 -5.13 -10.59 -4.84
CA GLU A 220 -6.21 -10.20 -5.77
C GLU A 220 -6.71 -8.77 -5.55
N LEU A 221 -6.68 -8.28 -4.30
CA LEU A 221 -7.08 -6.91 -4.00
C LEU A 221 -6.04 -5.92 -4.53
N PHE A 222 -4.74 -6.22 -4.41
CA PHE A 222 -3.67 -5.46 -5.06
C PHE A 222 -3.84 -5.48 -6.58
N GLN A 223 -4.00 -6.66 -7.19
CA GLN A 223 -4.14 -6.83 -8.64
C GLN A 223 -5.32 -6.05 -9.20
N ASN A 224 -6.45 -6.00 -8.49
CA ASN A 224 -7.61 -5.19 -8.88
C ASN A 224 -7.27 -3.69 -8.97
N TRP A 225 -6.53 -3.15 -7.99
CA TRP A 225 -6.14 -1.74 -7.99
C TRP A 225 -4.99 -1.46 -8.95
N GLN A 226 -4.02 -2.37 -9.07
CA GLN A 226 -2.92 -2.25 -10.03
C GLN A 226 -3.47 -2.13 -11.46
N ARG A 227 -4.41 -3.00 -11.86
CA ARG A 227 -5.08 -2.92 -13.17
C ARG A 227 -5.76 -1.56 -13.37
N TYR A 228 -6.51 -1.08 -12.38
CA TYR A 228 -7.12 0.24 -12.45
C TYR A 228 -6.08 1.35 -12.67
N PHE A 229 -4.96 1.33 -11.94
CA PHE A 229 -3.92 2.35 -12.09
C PHE A 229 -3.10 2.23 -13.38
N VAL A 230 -2.85 1.01 -13.89
CA VAL A 230 -2.27 0.81 -15.23
C VAL A 230 -3.13 1.50 -16.28
N GLU A 231 -4.44 1.30 -16.23
CA GLU A 231 -5.36 1.94 -17.18
C GLU A 231 -5.37 3.46 -17.04
N VAL A 232 -5.39 3.98 -15.81
CA VAL A 232 -5.38 5.42 -15.53
C VAL A 232 -4.10 6.10 -16.03
N PHE A 233 -2.93 5.51 -15.77
CA PHE A 233 -1.65 6.13 -16.09
C PHE A 233 -1.21 5.91 -17.55
N TYR A 234 -1.58 4.78 -18.15
CA TYR A 234 -1.10 4.38 -19.46
C TYR A 234 -2.20 4.27 -20.54
N GLY A 235 -3.47 4.49 -20.19
CA GLY A 235 -4.57 4.48 -21.15
C GLY A 235 -4.84 3.12 -21.79
N VAL A 236 -4.35 2.02 -21.19
CA VAL A 236 -4.45 0.67 -21.77
C VAL A 236 -5.87 0.14 -21.59
N SER A 237 -6.77 0.46 -22.51
CA SER A 237 -8.21 0.10 -22.46
C SER A 237 -8.56 -1.29 -23.00
N ASN A 238 -7.59 -2.10 -23.44
CA ASN A 238 -7.83 -3.25 -24.32
C ASN A 238 -8.18 -4.58 -23.63
N TYR A 239 -8.78 -4.56 -22.44
CA TYR A 239 -9.43 -5.76 -21.89
C TYR A 239 -10.95 -5.53 -21.84
N GLU A 240 -11.64 -5.88 -22.93
CA GLU A 240 -13.10 -5.97 -22.97
C GLU A 240 -13.59 -7.06 -22.02
N TYR A 241 -13.77 -6.71 -20.74
CA TYR A 241 -14.55 -7.51 -19.83
C TYR A 241 -16.03 -7.16 -20.06
N LYS A 242 -16.83 -8.11 -20.57
CA LYS A 242 -18.29 -7.98 -20.62
C LYS A 242 -18.83 -7.90 -19.19
N GLN A 243 -18.94 -6.69 -18.65
CA GLN A 243 -19.47 -6.43 -17.31
C GLN A 243 -20.99 -6.68 -17.27
N PRO A 244 -21.54 -7.20 -16.16
CA PRO A 244 -22.97 -7.13 -15.90
C PRO A 244 -23.39 -5.66 -15.80
N SER A 245 -24.56 -5.32 -16.34
CA SER A 245 -25.09 -3.96 -16.22
C SER A 245 -25.35 -3.56 -14.76
N HIS A 246 -25.29 -2.26 -14.47
CA HIS A 246 -25.60 -1.68 -13.16
C HIS A 246 -26.93 -2.19 -12.56
N LYS A 247 -27.91 -2.47 -13.43
CA LYS A 247 -29.20 -3.05 -13.03
C LYS A 247 -29.08 -4.51 -12.58
N ARG A 248 -28.39 -5.35 -13.36
CA ARG A 248 -28.14 -6.77 -13.03
C ARG A 248 -27.31 -6.92 -11.75
N PHE A 249 -26.57 -5.88 -11.43
CA PHE A 249 -25.73 -5.77 -10.26
C PHE A 249 -26.50 -5.44 -8.98
N GLU A 250 -27.43 -4.47 -8.99
CA GLU A 250 -28.29 -4.21 -7.82
C GLU A 250 -29.19 -5.42 -7.50
N GLU A 251 -29.64 -6.15 -8.53
CA GLU A 251 -30.38 -7.40 -8.38
C GLU A 251 -29.57 -8.52 -7.70
N LEU A 252 -28.24 -8.51 -7.83
CA LEU A 252 -27.37 -9.47 -7.14
C LEU A 252 -27.11 -9.06 -5.69
N LEU A 253 -27.05 -7.76 -5.41
CA LEU A 253 -26.89 -7.24 -4.06
C LEU A 253 -28.12 -7.50 -3.19
N GLY A 254 -29.33 -7.31 -3.72
CA GLY A 254 -30.58 -7.60 -2.99
C GLY A 254 -30.84 -9.09 -2.70
N LYS A 255 -29.97 -9.99 -3.17
CA LYS A 255 -30.02 -11.44 -2.88
C LYS A 255 -29.02 -11.90 -1.82
N LEU A 256 -28.19 -10.98 -1.31
CA LEU A 256 -27.11 -11.26 -0.35
C LEU A 256 -27.40 -10.70 1.06
N ASP A 257 -28.58 -10.11 1.26
CA ASP A 257 -29.20 -9.81 2.56
C ASP A 257 -30.21 -10.92 2.92
#